data_AF-A0A9D2G5Q4-F1
#
_entry.id   AF-A0A9D2G5Q4-F1
#
_cell.length_a   1.000
_cell.length_b   1.000
_cell.length_c   1.000
_cell.angle_alpha   90.00
_cell.angle_beta   90.00
_cell.angle_gamma   90.00
#
_symmetry.space_group_name_H-M   'P 1'
#
loop_
_entity.id
_entity.type
_entity.pdbx_description
1 polymer ?
#
loop_
_entity_poly.entity_id
_entity_poly.type
_entity_poly.pdbx_seq_one_letter_code
_entity_poly.pdbx_strand_id
1 'polypeptide(L)'
;MTKFEEFENIIAKLRAPDGCPWDREQTHMSLKKPCIEEAAEVICGINILDQTGDPDNLKEELGDLLMQVVLNARIAEEEGYFTMDDVIQTIIDKMIRRHPHVFGNAVVSDSGEVLTKWDEIKRQEKAGKEWTEEYLPAAFDEAKELIDAAAERKAIRLKERK
;
A
#
# COMPACT_ATOMS: atom_id res chain seq x y z
N MET A 1 -5.86 23.67 -5.39
CA MET A 1 -5.32 22.64 -4.51
C MET A 1 -6.28 21.47 -4.51
N THR A 2 -5.84 20.28 -4.90
CA THR A 2 -6.64 19.05 -4.81
C THR A 2 -6.72 18.58 -3.36
N LYS A 3 -7.66 17.66 -3.05
CA LYS A 3 -7.72 17.06 -1.70
C LYS A 3 -6.48 16.25 -1.35
N PHE A 4 -5.83 15.69 -2.36
CA PHE A 4 -4.57 14.97 -2.18
C PHE A 4 -3.42 15.93 -1.84
N GLU A 5 -3.28 17.04 -2.57
CA GLU A 5 -2.28 18.07 -2.27
C GLU A 5 -2.51 18.69 -0.87
N GLU A 6 -3.77 18.89 -0.46
CA GLU A 6 -4.10 19.33 0.90
C GLU A 6 -3.61 18.33 1.94
N PHE A 7 -3.80 17.03 1.69
CA PHE A 7 -3.34 15.96 2.57
C PHE A 7 -1.80 15.88 2.66
N GLU A 8 -1.11 15.96 1.53
CA GLU A 8 0.37 16.01 1.51
C GLU A 8 0.91 17.20 2.32
N ASN A 9 0.28 18.37 2.19
CA ASN A 9 0.64 19.55 2.97
C ASN A 9 0.41 19.35 4.47
N ILE A 10 -0.65 18.63 4.87
CA ILE A 10 -0.88 18.28 6.27
C ILE A 10 0.25 17.38 6.79
N ILE A 11 0.60 16.31 6.07
CA ILE A 11 1.69 15.40 6.46
C ILE A 11 3.03 16.13 6.53
N ALA A 12 3.34 16.99 5.55
CA ALA A 12 4.53 17.81 5.55
C ALA A 12 4.57 18.76 6.76
N LYS A 13 3.42 19.35 7.15
CA LYS A 13 3.34 20.21 8.33
C LYS A 13 3.52 19.43 9.63
N LEU A 14 2.94 18.24 9.74
CA LEU A 14 3.11 17.37 10.90
C LEU A 14 4.58 16.98 11.10
N ARG A 15 5.32 16.74 10.02
CA ARG A 15 6.75 16.39 10.06
C ARG A 15 7.72 17.57 10.04
N ALA A 16 7.22 18.81 9.97
CA ALA A 16 8.09 19.99 10.03
C ALA A 16 8.81 20.11 11.39
N PRO A 17 9.91 20.88 11.50
CA PRO A 17 10.61 21.09 12.78
C PRO A 17 9.71 21.61 13.90
N ASP A 18 8.72 22.43 13.56
CA ASP A 18 7.70 22.97 14.48
C ASP A 18 6.39 22.15 14.48
N GLY A 19 6.40 20.97 13.87
CA GLY A 19 5.28 20.03 13.78
C GLY A 19 5.15 19.10 14.97
N CYS A 20 4.42 18.00 14.78
CA CYS A 20 4.17 16.98 15.79
C CYS A 20 5.42 16.14 16.06
N PRO A 21 5.91 16.06 17.31
CA PRO A 21 7.10 15.25 17.62
C PRO A 21 6.96 13.78 17.26
N TRP A 22 5.76 13.21 17.44
CA TRP A 22 5.48 11.80 17.15
C TRP A 22 5.52 11.49 15.65
N ASP A 23 4.95 12.36 14.82
CA ASP A 23 5.03 12.20 13.36
C ASP A 23 6.46 12.34 12.87
N ARG A 24 7.23 13.25 13.48
CA ARG A 24 8.61 13.55 13.10
C ARG A 24 9.60 12.43 13.39
N GLU A 25 9.39 11.68 14.47
CA GLU A 25 10.25 10.54 14.84
C GLU A 25 9.96 9.28 14.02
N GLN A 26 8.90 9.24 13.21
CA GLN A 26 8.61 8.08 12.36
C GLN A 26 9.68 7.87 11.30
N THR A 27 9.95 6.59 11.03
CA THR A 27 10.90 6.08 10.04
C THR A 27 10.23 5.00 9.19
N HIS A 28 10.81 4.65 8.05
CA HIS A 28 10.34 3.50 7.26
C HIS A 28 10.17 2.21 8.10
N MET A 29 11.05 2.01 9.10
CA MET A 29 11.01 0.84 9.98
C MET A 29 9.88 0.91 10.99
N SER A 30 9.65 2.06 11.63
CA SER A 30 8.55 2.20 12.60
C SER A 30 7.17 2.10 11.94
N LEU A 31 7.07 2.47 10.67
CA LEU A 31 5.82 2.45 9.90
C LEU A 31 5.43 1.07 9.36
N LYS A 32 6.30 0.05 9.37
CA LYS A 32 5.93 -1.31 8.92
C LYS A 32 4.71 -1.85 9.67
N LYS A 33 4.70 -1.65 10.98
CA LYS A 33 3.68 -2.12 11.91
C LYS A 33 2.31 -1.51 11.62
N PRO A 34 2.12 -0.17 11.69
CA PRO A 34 0.82 0.41 11.35
C PRO A 34 0.44 0.11 9.90
N CYS A 35 1.37 0.07 8.95
CA CYS A 35 1.06 -0.27 7.55
C CYS A 35 0.36 -1.62 7.37
N ILE A 36 0.82 -2.68 8.06
CA ILE A 36 0.18 -3.99 7.94
C ILE A 36 -1.13 -4.07 8.73
N GLU A 37 -1.23 -3.32 9.83
CA GLU A 37 -2.47 -3.20 10.61
C GLU A 37 -3.58 -2.54 9.80
N GLU A 38 -3.33 -1.37 9.19
CA GLU A 38 -4.33 -0.68 8.35
C GLU A 38 -4.74 -1.54 7.15
N ALA A 39 -3.81 -2.30 6.56
CA ALA A 39 -4.14 -3.22 5.48
C ALA A 39 -5.10 -4.34 5.94
N ALA A 40 -4.99 -4.80 7.19
CA ALA A 40 -5.93 -5.75 7.78
C ALA A 40 -7.27 -5.08 8.13
N GLU A 41 -7.28 -3.82 8.54
CA GLU A 41 -8.50 -3.07 8.83
C GLU A 41 -9.28 -2.73 7.55
N VAL A 42 -8.62 -2.47 6.41
CA VAL A 42 -9.29 -2.40 5.10
C VAL A 42 -10.06 -3.69 4.79
N ILE A 43 -9.51 -4.86 5.12
CA ILE A 43 -10.22 -6.15 4.96
C ILE A 43 -11.45 -6.19 5.89
N CYS A 44 -11.35 -5.66 7.10
CA CYS A 44 -12.49 -5.50 8.01
C CYS A 44 -13.59 -4.62 7.38
N GLY A 45 -13.21 -3.45 6.85
CA GLY A 45 -14.14 -2.54 6.18
C GLY A 45 -14.84 -3.15 4.97
N ILE A 46 -14.12 -3.94 4.15
CA ILE A 46 -14.72 -4.71 3.05
C ILE A 46 -15.75 -5.71 3.57
N ASN A 47 -15.43 -6.44 4.64
CA ASN A 47 -16.34 -7.43 5.23
C ASN A 47 -17.59 -6.79 5.83
N ILE A 48 -17.45 -5.63 6.48
CA ILE A 48 -18.57 -4.86 7.01
C ILE A 48 -19.47 -4.42 5.85
N LEU A 49 -18.89 -3.79 4.81
CA LEU A 49 -19.64 -3.35 3.64
C LEU A 49 -20.42 -4.51 2.99
N ASP A 50 -19.81 -5.68 2.82
CA ASP A 50 -20.48 -6.85 2.24
C ASP A 50 -21.68 -7.35 3.09
N GLN A 51 -21.53 -7.33 4.43
CA GLN A 51 -22.53 -7.86 5.35
C GLN A 51 -23.65 -6.87 5.69
N THR A 52 -23.35 -5.58 5.75
CA THR A 52 -24.26 -4.56 6.27
C THR A 52 -24.67 -3.53 5.22
N GLY A 53 -23.91 -3.41 4.13
CA GLY A 53 -24.06 -2.32 3.15
C GLY A 53 -23.50 -0.98 3.63
N ASP A 54 -22.85 -0.91 4.79
CA ASP A 54 -22.28 0.32 5.35
C ASP A 54 -20.85 0.56 4.82
N PRO A 55 -20.61 1.63 4.03
CA PRO A 55 -19.30 1.91 3.45
C PRO A 55 -18.39 2.76 4.34
N ASP A 56 -18.88 3.27 5.48
CA ASP A 56 -18.17 4.34 6.19
C ASP A 56 -16.85 3.85 6.79
N ASN A 57 -16.84 2.64 7.38
CA ASN A 57 -15.60 2.07 7.88
C ASN A 57 -14.60 1.82 6.73
N LEU A 58 -15.02 1.24 5.60
CA LEU A 58 -14.10 1.04 4.46
C LEU A 58 -13.45 2.35 3.98
N LYS A 59 -14.21 3.44 3.95
CA LYS A 59 -13.70 4.76 3.56
C LYS A 59 -12.65 5.29 4.54
N GLU A 60 -12.84 5.07 5.84
CA GLU A 60 -11.89 5.42 6.90
C GLU A 60 -10.58 4.63 6.74
N GLU A 61 -10.66 3.30 6.69
CA GLU A 61 -9.47 2.43 6.64
C GLU A 61 -8.66 2.61 5.34
N LEU A 62 -9.33 2.93 4.21
CA LEU A 62 -8.64 3.29 2.96
C LEU A 62 -7.85 4.60 3.10
N GLY A 63 -8.36 5.54 3.90
CA GLY A 63 -7.67 6.78 4.23
C GLY A 63 -6.44 6.53 5.10
N ASP A 64 -6.56 5.66 6.11
CA ASP A 64 -5.44 5.34 6.99
C ASP A 64 -4.35 4.56 6.26
N LEU A 65 -4.71 3.62 5.38
CA LEU A 65 -3.72 2.97 4.51
C LEU A 65 -3.06 3.94 3.54
N LEU A 66 -3.81 4.91 2.99
CA LEU A 66 -3.25 5.98 2.15
C LEU A 66 -2.26 6.85 2.95
N MET A 67 -2.54 7.13 4.22
CA MET A 67 -1.63 7.87 5.10
C MET A 67 -0.28 7.16 5.24
N GLN A 68 -0.26 5.84 5.33
CA GLN A 68 0.98 5.05 5.39
C GLN A 68 1.82 5.22 4.11
N VAL A 69 1.18 5.29 2.93
CA VAL A 69 1.87 5.54 1.66
C VAL A 69 2.48 6.94 1.64
N VAL A 70 1.69 7.97 2.00
CA VAL A 70 2.14 9.37 1.96
C VAL A 70 3.24 9.64 3.00
N LEU A 71 3.16 9.05 4.20
CA LEU A 71 4.22 9.16 5.20
C LEU A 71 5.55 8.55 4.71
N ASN A 72 5.51 7.37 4.09
CA ASN A 72 6.72 6.77 3.51
C ASN A 72 7.29 7.63 2.37
N ALA A 73 6.45 8.15 1.47
CA ALA A 73 6.90 9.04 0.41
C ALA A 73 7.51 10.33 0.97
N ARG A 74 6.92 10.88 2.05
CA ARG A 74 7.44 12.08 2.70
C ARG A 74 8.79 11.85 3.37
N ILE A 75 8.96 10.74 4.07
CA ILE A 75 10.24 10.34 4.67
C ILE A 75 11.29 10.15 3.57
N ALA A 76 10.95 9.46 2.48
CA ALA A 76 11.86 9.24 1.36
C ALA A 76 12.27 10.55 0.68
N GLU A 77 11.38 11.53 0.58
CA GLU A 77 11.68 12.85 0.05
C GLU A 77 12.64 13.61 0.99
N GLU A 78 12.39 13.57 2.29
CA GLU A 78 13.26 14.16 3.32
C GLU A 78 14.68 13.55 3.33
N GLU A 79 14.79 12.26 3.00
CA GLU A 79 16.05 11.53 2.87
C GLU A 79 16.69 11.64 1.48
N GLY A 80 16.01 12.29 0.52
CA GLY A 80 16.51 12.53 -0.84
C GLY A 80 16.47 11.32 -1.77
N TYR A 81 15.60 10.34 -1.50
CA TYR A 81 15.47 9.13 -2.32
C TYR A 81 14.47 9.28 -3.48
N PHE A 82 13.22 9.65 -3.18
CA PHE A 82 12.14 9.82 -4.16
C PHE A 82 10.99 10.64 -3.58
N THR A 83 10.10 11.12 -4.43
CA THR A 83 8.91 11.92 -4.08
C THR A 83 7.61 11.12 -4.22
N MET A 84 6.50 11.69 -3.75
CA MET A 84 5.18 11.10 -3.98
C MET A 84 4.83 11.05 -5.48
N ASP A 85 5.26 12.04 -6.25
CA ASP A 85 5.11 12.06 -7.72
C ASP A 85 5.84 10.88 -8.37
N ASP A 86 7.04 10.51 -7.90
CA ASP A 86 7.77 9.34 -8.41
C ASP A 86 7.03 8.03 -8.11
N VAL A 87 6.40 7.92 -6.93
CA VAL A 87 5.56 6.77 -6.55
C VAL A 87 4.36 6.66 -7.49
N ILE A 88 3.66 7.78 -7.71
CA ILE A 88 2.48 7.84 -8.58
C ILE A 88 2.87 7.54 -10.04
N GLN A 89 3.95 8.13 -10.54
CA GLN A 89 4.45 7.89 -11.89
C GLN A 89 4.80 6.42 -12.10
N THR A 90 5.44 5.79 -11.11
CA THR A 90 5.80 4.37 -11.14
C THR A 90 4.56 3.47 -11.28
N ILE A 91 3.47 3.76 -10.57
CA ILE A 91 2.23 2.98 -10.69
C ILE A 91 1.48 3.31 -11.99
N ILE A 92 1.45 4.56 -12.45
CA ILE A 92 0.86 4.94 -13.73
C ILE A 92 1.52 4.17 -14.88
N ASP A 93 2.85 4.21 -14.98
CA ASP A 93 3.59 3.54 -16.06
C ASP A 93 3.34 2.03 -16.03
N LYS A 94 3.33 1.44 -14.83
CA LYS A 94 3.01 0.01 -14.65
C LYS A 94 1.59 -0.30 -15.12
N MET A 95 0.60 0.51 -14.76
CA MET A 95 -0.80 0.26 -15.12
C MET A 95 -1.02 0.43 -16.62
N ILE A 96 -0.45 1.45 -17.26
CA ILE A 96 -0.52 1.64 -18.71
C ILE A 96 0.11 0.44 -19.42
N ARG A 97 1.33 0.06 -19.04
CA ARG A 97 2.07 -1.03 -19.67
C ARG A 97 1.38 -2.38 -19.53
N ARG A 98 0.77 -2.68 -18.38
CA ARG A 98 0.08 -3.96 -18.14
C ARG A 98 -1.32 -4.03 -18.74
N HIS A 99 -1.87 -2.92 -19.24
CA HIS A 99 -3.17 -2.89 -19.92
C HIS A 99 -3.05 -2.37 -21.37
N PRO A 100 -2.26 -3.04 -22.23
CA PRO A 100 -2.13 -2.62 -23.63
C PRO A 100 -3.44 -2.76 -24.43
N HIS A 101 -4.44 -3.44 -23.86
CA HIS A 101 -5.78 -3.57 -24.43
C HIS A 101 -6.72 -2.42 -24.08
N VAL A 102 -6.38 -1.63 -23.05
CA VAL A 102 -7.11 -0.42 -22.68
C VAL A 102 -6.40 0.82 -23.24
N PHE A 103 -5.07 0.87 -23.09
CA PHE A 103 -4.26 2.06 -23.42
C PHE A 103 -3.43 1.92 -24.70
N GLY A 104 -3.54 0.80 -25.40
CA GLY A 104 -2.84 0.52 -26.65
C GLY A 104 -3.76 -0.11 -27.68
N ASN A 105 -3.20 -0.91 -28.58
CA ASN A 105 -3.92 -1.54 -29.69
C ASN A 105 -4.12 -3.05 -29.51
N ALA A 106 -3.78 -3.61 -28.35
CA ALA A 106 -3.94 -5.05 -28.15
C ALA A 106 -5.43 -5.40 -28.05
N VAL A 107 -5.86 -6.43 -28.76
CA VAL A 107 -7.23 -6.95 -28.63
C VAL A 107 -7.19 -8.14 -27.67
N VAL A 108 -8.19 -8.24 -26.81
CA VAL A 108 -8.44 -9.38 -25.91
C VAL A 108 -9.90 -9.80 -26.05
N SER A 109 -10.18 -11.10 -26.04
CA SER A 109 -11.53 -11.65 -26.19
C SER A 109 -12.30 -11.77 -24.88
N ASP A 110 -11.58 -11.99 -23.78
CA ASP A 110 -12.17 -12.25 -22.45
C ASP A 110 -11.16 -12.01 -21.31
N SER A 111 -11.63 -12.13 -20.07
CA SER A 111 -10.81 -11.95 -18.87
C SER A 111 -9.70 -12.99 -18.71
N GLY A 112 -9.84 -14.19 -19.27
CA GLY A 112 -8.80 -15.22 -19.26
C GLY A 112 -7.62 -14.84 -20.15
N GLU A 113 -7.88 -14.29 -21.33
CA GLU A 113 -6.83 -13.75 -22.20
C GLU A 113 -6.14 -12.53 -21.57
N VAL A 114 -6.90 -11.67 -20.87
CA VAL A 114 -6.33 -10.56 -20.10
C VAL A 114 -5.36 -11.05 -19.03
N LEU A 115 -5.74 -12.06 -18.24
CA LEU A 115 -4.88 -12.64 -17.19
C LEU A 115 -3.61 -13.28 -17.76
N THR A 116 -3.72 -13.96 -18.91
CA THR A 116 -2.56 -14.58 -19.56
C THR A 116 -1.53 -13.53 -20.00
N LYS A 117 -2.00 -12.48 -20.68
CA LYS A 117 -1.12 -11.35 -21.10
C LYS A 117 -0.57 -10.59 -19.90
N TRP A 118 -1.36 -10.43 -18.85
CA TRP A 118 -0.93 -9.81 -17.60
C TRP A 118 0.26 -10.55 -16.98
N ASP A 119 0.17 -11.88 -16.87
CA ASP A 119 1.23 -12.71 -16.30
C ASP A 119 2.48 -12.71 -17.17
N GLU A 120 2.34 -12.69 -18.49
CA GLU A 120 3.45 -12.56 -19.42
C GLU A 120 4.22 -11.23 -19.21
N ILE A 121 3.49 -10.11 -19.20
CA ILE A 121 4.10 -8.79 -18.96
C ILE A 121 4.75 -8.76 -17.57
N LYS A 122 4.09 -9.29 -16.54
CA LYS A 122 4.65 -9.36 -15.17
C LYS A 122 5.96 -10.15 -15.13
N ARG A 123 6.08 -11.25 -15.88
CA ARG A 123 7.34 -12.02 -15.98
C ARG A 123 8.45 -11.20 -16.63
N GLN A 124 8.14 -10.46 -17.70
CA GLN A 124 9.11 -9.57 -18.36
C GLN A 124 9.57 -8.44 -17.43
N GLU A 125 8.68 -7.87 -16.62
CA GLU A 125 9.02 -6.81 -15.67
C GLU A 125 9.89 -7.27 -14.49
N LYS A 126 9.78 -8.55 -14.13
CA LYS A 126 10.57 -9.17 -13.06
C LYS A 126 11.98 -9.54 -13.51
N ALA A 127 12.22 -9.67 -14.82
CA ALA A 127 13.54 -9.95 -15.35
C ALA A 127 14.53 -8.83 -14.93
N GLY A 128 15.59 -9.20 -14.23
CA GLY A 128 16.58 -8.27 -13.65
C GLY A 128 16.21 -7.71 -12.26
N LYS A 129 15.11 -8.16 -11.65
CA LYS A 129 14.68 -7.81 -10.29
C LYS A 129 14.56 -9.03 -9.36
N GLU A 130 15.16 -10.14 -9.76
CA GLU A 130 15.12 -11.42 -9.03
C GLU A 130 15.69 -11.29 -7.62
N TRP A 131 16.63 -10.35 -7.41
CA TRP A 131 17.20 -10.06 -6.10
C TRP A 131 16.15 -9.72 -5.03
N THR A 132 15.01 -9.15 -5.43
CA THR A 132 13.92 -8.84 -4.49
C THR A 132 13.26 -10.09 -3.92
N GLU A 133 13.30 -11.21 -4.66
CA GLU A 133 12.65 -12.46 -4.27
C GLU A 133 13.34 -13.12 -3.06
N GLU A 134 14.62 -12.85 -2.83
CA GLU A 134 15.36 -13.30 -1.66
C GLU A 134 14.83 -12.70 -0.36
N TYR A 135 14.33 -11.45 -0.41
CA TYR A 135 13.84 -10.73 0.77
C TYR A 135 12.36 -10.98 1.07
N LEU A 136 11.59 -11.46 0.09
CA LEU A 136 10.14 -11.66 0.24
C LEU A 136 9.77 -12.63 1.36
N PRO A 137 10.38 -13.83 1.49
CA PRO A 137 10.01 -14.77 2.56
C PRO A 137 10.10 -14.15 3.95
N ALA A 138 11.23 -13.50 4.26
CA ALA A 138 11.44 -12.84 5.55
C ALA A 138 10.43 -11.69 5.78
N ALA A 139 10.06 -10.94 4.74
CA ALA A 139 9.05 -9.89 4.86
C ALA A 139 7.65 -10.45 5.18
N PHE A 140 7.28 -11.61 4.62
CA PHE A 140 6.01 -12.28 4.95
C PHE A 140 6.01 -12.85 6.37
N ASP A 141 7.13 -13.40 6.83
CA ASP A 141 7.27 -13.86 8.21
C ASP A 141 7.17 -12.68 9.19
N GLU A 142 7.89 -11.59 8.95
CA GLU A 142 7.81 -10.36 9.75
C GLU A 142 6.39 -9.78 9.76
N ALA A 143 5.71 -9.72 8.61
CA ALA A 143 4.33 -9.23 8.53
C ALA A 143 3.37 -10.08 9.37
N LYS A 144 3.57 -11.40 9.41
CA LYS A 144 2.78 -12.31 10.24
C LYS A 144 3.00 -12.02 11.73
N GLU A 145 4.26 -11.87 12.16
CA GLU A 145 4.58 -11.53 13.55
C GLU A 145 3.98 -10.19 13.98
N LEU A 146 4.01 -9.19 13.08
CA LEU A 146 3.40 -7.88 13.32
C LEU A 146 1.89 -7.98 13.50
N ILE A 147 1.20 -8.77 12.67
CA ILE A 147 -0.24 -9.01 12.78
C ILE A 147 -0.57 -9.76 14.08
N ASP A 148 0.19 -10.81 14.42
CA ASP A 148 -0.04 -11.59 15.64
C ASP A 148 0.13 -10.67 16.88
N ALA A 149 1.18 -9.86 16.91
CA ALA A 149 1.39 -8.86 17.97
C ALA A 149 0.29 -7.78 18.01
N ALA A 150 -0.27 -7.40 16.86
CA ALA A 150 -1.38 -6.45 16.81
C ALA A 150 -2.67 -7.05 17.38
N ALA A 151 -2.97 -8.31 17.03
CA ALA A 151 -4.11 -9.04 17.55
C ALA A 151 -4.03 -9.17 19.08
N GLU A 152 -2.85 -9.50 19.62
CA GLU A 152 -2.63 -9.57 21.07
C GLU A 152 -2.91 -8.23 21.76
N ARG A 153 -2.36 -7.12 21.24
CA ARG A 153 -2.59 -5.78 21.81
C ARG A 153 -4.04 -5.33 21.74
N LYS A 154 -4.75 -5.66 20.66
CA LYS A 154 -6.18 -5.35 20.48
C LYS A 154 -7.09 -6.39 21.17
N ALA A 155 -6.53 -7.37 21.89
CA ALA A 155 -7.25 -8.48 22.51
C ALA A 155 -8.15 -9.28 21.55
N ILE A 156 -7.75 -9.36 20.28
CA ILE A 156 -8.44 -10.09 19.22
C ILE A 156 -8.01 -11.55 19.24
N ARG A 157 -8.98 -12.47 19.30
CA ARG A 157 -8.71 -13.90 19.18
C ARG A 157 -8.63 -14.30 17.71
N LEU A 158 -7.42 -14.53 17.21
CA LEU A 158 -7.22 -15.12 15.89
C LEU A 158 -7.78 -16.55 15.88
N LYS A 159 -8.49 -16.92 14.82
CA LYS A 159 -8.95 -18.30 14.62
C LYS A 159 -7.73 -19.17 14.32
N GLU A 160 -7.59 -20.29 15.02
CA GLU A 160 -6.57 -21.29 14.69
C GLU A 160 -6.75 -21.71 13.22
N ARG A 161 -5.65 -21.65 12.45
CA ARG A 161 -5.62 -22.18 11.09
C ARG A 161 -5.74 -23.71 11.20
N LYS A 162 -6.82 -24.27 10.65
CA LYS A 162 -6.95 -25.72 10.45
C LYS A 162 -6.01 -26.21 9.36
#